data_AF-A0A3D3URG8-F1
#
_entry.id   AF-A0A3D3URG8-F1
#
_cell.length_a   1.000
_cell.length_b   1.000
_cell.length_c   1.000
_cell.angle_alpha   90.00
_cell.angle_beta   90.00
_cell.angle_gamma   90.00
#
_symmetry.space_group_name_H-M   'P 1'
#
loop_
_entity.id
_entity.type
_entity.pdbx_description
1 polymer ?
#
loop_
_entity_poly.entity_id
_entity_poly.type
_entity_poly.pdbx_seq_one_letter_code
_entity_poly.pdbx_strand_id
1 'polypeptide(L)'
;MNMPNFKDILQKLSVFKNNLSLLVPVIIALVAVLLFLPTQLMSSKLKKTVEQKSISEGGSKIKRLETSAVSREQYEMEAERQKAHAADANEIAKLARQTTQRELLSYDIFPAPEPNGFSGLIFQKFGLEYRKGIDEMVQNVDGRDCPTDAEIDRGLEDSSSRSRTRRGMGGFSSRSASSRTQNTGLYPGGSMRFGRIDRMIVDEMCKDRAKSISVYTNPADISGYEYWANYKYDVKLDDGIEDCFYHQLAYWIIEDIFDTIYTMNLGHENVLTAPVKRFMGNTFTMGLKRPRSGGGGVYRGRRGMRTKKQSEDADRP
;
A
#
# COMPACT_ATOMS: atom_id res chain seq x y z
N MET A 1 36.84 48.87 56.32
CA MET A 1 37.77 48.64 57.45
C MET A 1 39.10 49.28 57.08
N ASN A 2 39.52 50.32 57.81
CA ASN A 2 40.76 51.05 57.55
C ASN A 2 41.95 50.11 57.75
N MET A 3 42.65 49.80 56.66
CA MET A 3 43.83 48.94 56.67
C MET A 3 45.02 49.81 57.11
N PRO A 4 45.62 49.58 58.28
CA PRO A 4 46.75 50.38 58.74
C PRO A 4 47.90 50.29 57.73
N ASN A 5 48.53 51.43 57.47
CA ASN A 5 49.56 51.58 56.46
C ASN A 5 50.75 50.67 56.82
N PHE A 6 51.14 49.74 55.93
CA PHE A 6 52.20 48.74 56.20
C PHE A 6 53.53 49.39 56.67
N LYS A 7 53.78 50.63 56.26
CA LYS A 7 54.91 51.44 56.73
C LYS A 7 54.87 51.73 58.24
N ASP A 8 53.71 52.01 58.82
CA ASP A 8 53.58 52.30 60.26
C ASP A 8 53.84 51.05 61.12
N ILE A 9 53.45 49.88 60.63
CA ILE A 9 53.70 48.60 61.32
C ILE A 9 55.20 48.27 61.29
N LEU A 10 55.87 48.49 60.15
CA LEU A 10 57.32 48.29 60.03
C LEU A 10 58.12 49.31 60.85
N GLN A 11 57.66 50.55 60.97
CA GLN A 11 58.32 51.57 61.78
C GLN A 11 58.24 51.25 63.27
N LYS A 12 57.11 50.70 63.75
CA LYS A 12 56.96 50.23 65.13
C LYS A 12 57.77 48.96 65.44
N LEU A 13 58.05 48.13 64.44
CA LEU A 13 58.94 46.96 64.58
C LEU A 13 60.43 47.34 64.69
N SER A 14 60.83 48.53 64.24
CA SER A 14 62.21 49.03 64.38
C SER A 14 62.65 49.18 65.85
N VAL A 15 61.70 49.34 66.78
CA VAL A 15 61.99 49.49 68.22
C VAL A 15 62.42 48.16 68.86
N PHE A 16 62.17 47.02 68.20
CA PHE A 16 62.56 45.69 68.69
C PHE A 16 63.95 45.23 68.26
N LYS A 17 64.73 46.07 67.55
CA LYS A 17 66.12 45.74 67.17
C LYS A 17 67.03 45.41 68.35
N ASN A 18 66.74 45.96 69.54
CA ASN A 18 67.54 45.70 70.75
C ASN A 18 67.08 44.47 71.55
N ASN A 19 65.93 43.87 71.21
CA ASN A 19 65.38 42.68 71.87
C ASN A 19 65.11 41.59 70.84
N LEU A 20 66.19 41.13 70.20
CA LEU A 20 66.20 40.15 69.11
C LEU A 20 65.49 38.83 69.48
N SER A 21 65.44 38.51 70.78
CA SER A 21 64.76 37.32 71.32
C SER A 21 63.21 37.38 71.22
N LEU A 22 62.60 38.56 71.25
CA LEU A 22 61.13 38.72 71.18
C LEU A 22 60.59 38.87 69.74
N LEU A 23 61.47 39.11 68.77
CA LEU A 23 61.09 39.32 67.37
C LEU A 23 60.78 37.99 66.65
N VAL A 24 61.47 36.92 67.03
CA VAL A 24 61.27 35.57 66.48
C VAL A 24 59.85 35.03 66.72
N PRO A 25 59.28 35.03 67.95
CA PRO A 25 57.93 34.50 68.18
C PRO A 25 56.83 35.33 67.48
N VAL A 26 57.01 36.64 67.34
CA VAL A 26 56.06 37.50 66.62
C VAL A 26 56.05 37.20 65.13
N ILE A 27 57.22 37.01 64.51
CA ILE A 27 57.29 36.60 63.09
C ILE A 27 56.66 35.22 62.88
N ILE A 28 56.92 34.25 63.77
CA ILE A 28 56.34 32.90 63.68
C ILE A 28 54.82 32.97 63.76
N ALA A 29 54.26 33.75 64.69
CA ALA A 29 52.81 33.91 64.81
C ALA A 29 52.18 34.55 63.56
N LEU A 30 52.84 35.56 62.98
CA LEU A 30 52.37 36.26 61.80
C LEU A 30 52.40 35.33 60.56
N VAL A 31 53.47 34.55 60.40
CA VAL A 31 53.58 33.53 59.34
C VAL A 31 52.54 32.42 59.53
N ALA A 32 52.28 31.99 60.75
CA ALA A 32 51.25 30.98 61.03
C ALA A 32 49.85 31.46 60.63
N VAL A 33 49.47 32.69 60.98
CA VAL A 33 48.17 33.28 60.59
C VAL A 33 48.07 33.42 59.06
N LEU A 34 49.16 33.85 58.41
CA LEU A 34 49.20 34.07 56.97
C LEU A 34 49.12 32.75 56.17
N LEU A 35 49.61 31.63 56.72
CA LEU A 35 49.47 30.30 56.13
C LEU A 35 48.13 29.62 56.46
N PHE A 36 47.47 29.97 57.56
CA PHE A 36 46.22 29.32 58.00
C PHE A 36 44.97 29.85 57.28
N LEU A 37 44.95 31.14 56.92
CA LEU A 37 43.82 31.76 56.23
C LEU A 37 43.58 31.20 54.80
N PRO A 38 44.61 31.02 53.95
CA PRO A 38 44.43 30.47 52.60
C PRO A 38 44.02 29.00 52.61
N THR A 39 44.55 28.22 53.56
CA THR A 39 44.33 26.77 53.65
C THR A 39 42.90 26.42 54.03
N GLN A 40 42.27 27.18 54.95
CA GLN A 40 40.85 26.99 55.24
C GLN A 40 39.93 27.34 54.07
N LEU A 41 40.21 28.44 53.36
CA LEU A 41 39.41 28.85 52.20
C LEU A 41 39.52 27.88 51.02
N MET A 42 40.71 27.33 50.75
CA MET A 42 40.89 26.31 49.70
C MET A 42 40.23 24.96 50.06
N SER A 43 40.21 24.56 51.33
CA SER A 43 39.59 23.29 51.75
C SER A 43 38.07 23.24 51.46
N SER A 44 37.38 24.37 51.66
CA SER A 44 35.93 24.45 51.45
C SER A 44 35.53 24.36 49.97
N LYS A 45 36.36 24.91 49.08
CA LYS A 45 36.14 24.84 47.62
C LYS A 45 36.48 23.48 47.06
N LEU A 46 37.55 22.84 47.55
CA LEU A 46 37.91 21.47 47.18
C LEU A 46 36.81 20.49 47.60
N LYS A 47 36.28 20.58 48.82
CA LYS A 47 35.20 19.71 49.29
C LYS A 47 33.95 19.81 48.42
N LYS A 48 33.52 21.03 48.09
CA LYS A 48 32.38 21.26 47.17
C LYS A 48 32.64 20.73 45.76
N THR A 49 33.85 20.91 45.24
CA THR A 49 34.20 20.45 43.89
C THR A 49 34.28 18.92 43.81
N VAL A 50 34.76 18.26 44.86
CA VAL A 50 34.82 16.80 44.96
C VAL A 50 33.43 16.19 45.12
N GLU A 51 32.58 16.75 46.00
CA GLU A 51 31.19 16.27 46.15
C GLU A 51 30.40 16.41 44.84
N GLN A 52 30.55 17.53 44.13
CA GLN A 52 29.82 17.80 42.90
C GLN A 52 30.35 16.98 41.70
N LYS A 53 31.66 16.86 41.51
CA LYS A 53 32.21 16.10 40.36
C LYS A 53 32.20 14.59 40.59
N SER A 54 32.49 14.11 41.80
CA SER A 54 32.66 12.68 42.04
C SER A 54 31.34 11.99 42.37
N ILE A 55 30.46 12.61 43.16
CA ILE A 55 29.26 11.93 43.67
C ILE A 55 28.06 12.13 42.74
N SER A 56 27.79 13.36 42.30
CA SER A 56 26.60 13.61 41.46
C SER A 56 26.84 13.31 39.98
N GLU A 57 27.92 13.81 39.37
CA GLU A 57 28.20 13.57 37.95
C GLU A 57 28.73 12.16 37.68
N GLY A 58 29.66 11.66 38.51
CA GLY A 58 30.17 10.29 38.40
C GLY A 58 29.10 9.24 38.68
N GLY A 59 28.36 9.39 39.78
CA GLY A 59 27.29 8.47 40.17
C GLY A 59 26.13 8.44 39.19
N SER A 60 25.71 9.59 38.65
CA SER A 60 24.63 9.64 37.65
C SER A 60 25.05 9.06 36.30
N LYS A 61 26.32 9.20 35.88
CA LYS A 61 26.84 8.57 34.66
C LYS A 61 26.90 7.05 34.80
N ILE A 62 27.37 6.53 35.93
CA ILE A 62 27.42 5.08 36.19
C ILE A 62 26.00 4.51 36.22
N LYS A 63 25.07 5.18 36.91
CA LYS A 63 23.67 4.73 36.98
C LYS A 63 23.00 4.74 35.60
N ARG A 64 23.26 5.75 34.76
CA ARG A 64 22.78 5.77 33.37
C ARG A 64 23.37 4.62 32.54
N LEU A 65 24.67 4.35 32.67
CA LEU A 65 25.32 3.23 31.97
C LEU A 65 24.79 1.86 32.43
N GLU A 66 24.48 1.71 33.72
CA GLU A 66 23.86 0.51 34.28
C GLU A 66 22.43 0.31 33.78
N THR A 67 21.67 1.40 33.61
CA THR A 67 20.28 1.34 33.09
C THR A 67 20.20 1.28 31.57
N SER A 68 21.24 1.73 30.86
CA SER A 68 21.35 1.69 29.39
C SER A 68 22.17 0.52 28.88
N ALA A 69 22.72 -0.31 29.76
CA ALA A 69 23.41 -1.54 29.38
C ALA A 69 22.36 -2.51 28.85
N VAL A 70 22.38 -2.70 27.53
CA VAL A 70 21.56 -3.70 26.83
C VAL A 70 21.75 -5.04 27.53
N SER A 71 20.64 -5.64 27.98
CA SER A 71 20.67 -6.93 28.67
C SER A 71 21.31 -7.98 27.75
N ARG A 72 22.07 -8.94 28.30
CA ARG A 72 22.71 -9.99 27.47
C ARG A 72 21.69 -10.77 26.62
N GLU A 73 20.47 -10.93 27.11
CA GLU A 73 19.37 -11.60 26.42
C GLU A 73 18.84 -10.79 25.21
N GLN A 74 18.94 -9.46 25.23
CA GLN A 74 18.52 -8.63 24.09
C GLN A 74 19.39 -8.86 22.85
N TYR A 75 20.69 -9.13 23.02
CA TYR A 75 21.57 -9.45 21.90
C TYR A 75 21.16 -10.78 21.24
N GLU A 76 20.80 -11.78 22.03
CA GLU A 76 20.35 -13.09 21.53
C GLU A 76 19.03 -12.96 20.78
N MET A 77 18.05 -12.23 21.33
CA MET A 77 16.77 -11.95 20.66
C MET A 77 16.95 -11.14 19.37
N GLU A 78 17.86 -10.16 19.36
CA GLU A 78 18.13 -9.35 18.17
C GLU A 78 18.88 -10.15 17.10
N ALA A 79 19.81 -11.02 17.49
CA ALA A 79 20.48 -11.93 16.58
C ALA A 79 19.49 -12.94 15.96
N GLU A 80 18.54 -13.47 16.72
CA GLU A 80 17.46 -14.31 16.20
C GLU A 80 16.56 -13.55 15.22
N ARG A 81 16.16 -12.31 15.58
CA ARG A 81 15.39 -11.45 14.68
C ARG A 81 16.14 -11.16 13.38
N GLN A 82 17.44 -10.85 13.45
CA GLN A 82 18.27 -10.60 12.27
C GLN A 82 18.41 -11.85 11.39
N LYS A 83 18.55 -13.04 12.00
CA LYS A 83 18.56 -14.32 11.28
C LYS A 83 17.22 -14.58 10.57
N ALA A 84 16.10 -14.31 11.24
CA ALA A 84 14.77 -14.45 10.63
C ALA A 84 14.59 -13.50 9.45
N HIS A 85 14.98 -12.23 9.57
CA HIS A 85 14.96 -11.28 8.46
C HIS A 85 15.88 -11.68 7.30
N ALA A 86 17.06 -12.23 7.59
CA ALA A 86 17.96 -12.73 6.55
C ALA A 86 17.36 -13.94 5.82
N ALA A 87 16.70 -14.85 6.54
CA ALA A 87 16.00 -15.99 5.94
C ALA A 87 14.85 -15.52 5.04
N ASP A 88 14.02 -14.59 5.52
CA ASP A 88 12.90 -14.01 4.78
C ASP A 88 13.39 -13.29 3.50
N ALA A 89 14.45 -12.47 3.60
CA ALA A 89 15.03 -11.80 2.45
C ALA A 89 15.56 -12.78 1.39
N ASN A 90 16.17 -13.89 1.82
CA ASN A 90 16.64 -14.94 0.92
C ASN A 90 15.47 -15.69 0.27
N GLU A 91 14.40 -15.93 1.01
CA GLU A 91 13.18 -16.55 0.49
C GLU A 91 12.49 -15.66 -0.53
N ILE A 92 12.33 -14.36 -0.24
CA ILE A 92 11.81 -13.36 -1.18
C ILE A 92 12.67 -13.31 -2.45
N ALA A 93 14.00 -13.30 -2.34
CA ALA A 93 14.89 -13.28 -3.49
C ALA A 93 14.76 -14.57 -4.34
N LYS A 94 14.56 -15.72 -3.69
CA LYS A 94 14.32 -17.00 -4.37
C LYS A 94 12.98 -17.00 -5.09
N LEU A 95 11.91 -16.55 -4.41
CA LEU A 95 10.58 -16.42 -5.00
C LEU A 95 10.62 -15.48 -6.20
N ALA A 96 11.25 -14.31 -6.07
CA ALA A 96 11.41 -13.37 -7.18
C ALA A 96 12.10 -14.01 -8.39
N ARG A 97 13.18 -14.77 -8.19
CA ARG A 97 13.85 -15.51 -9.28
C ARG A 97 12.94 -16.55 -9.92
N GLN A 98 12.21 -17.32 -9.11
CA GLN A 98 11.27 -18.33 -9.62
C GLN A 98 10.13 -17.67 -10.41
N THR A 99 9.59 -16.54 -9.96
CA THR A 99 8.57 -15.78 -10.69
C THR A 99 9.09 -15.27 -12.03
N THR A 100 10.37 -14.89 -12.13
CA THR A 100 10.99 -14.47 -13.41
C THR A 100 11.34 -15.61 -14.37
N GLN A 101 11.27 -16.88 -13.92
CA GLN A 101 11.47 -18.06 -14.77
C GLN A 101 10.19 -18.53 -15.46
N ARG A 102 9.07 -17.83 -15.24
CA ARG A 102 7.79 -18.14 -15.89
C ARG A 102 7.87 -17.85 -17.39
N GLU A 103 7.07 -18.59 -18.16
CA GLU A 103 6.99 -18.40 -19.60
C GLU A 103 6.44 -17.02 -19.94
N LEU A 104 7.05 -16.39 -20.95
CA LEU A 104 6.60 -15.13 -21.50
C LEU A 104 5.54 -15.40 -22.58
N LEU A 105 4.52 -14.55 -22.65
CA LEU A 105 3.53 -14.61 -23.73
C LEU A 105 4.16 -14.40 -25.11
N SER A 106 5.23 -13.61 -25.16
CA SER A 106 6.05 -13.45 -26.34
C SER A 106 7.46 -13.05 -25.94
N TYR A 107 8.45 -13.77 -26.45
CA TYR A 107 9.88 -13.43 -26.30
C TYR A 107 10.31 -12.33 -27.27
N ASP A 108 9.50 -12.06 -28.30
CA ASP A 108 9.80 -11.08 -29.35
C ASP A 108 9.60 -9.62 -28.88
N ILE A 109 9.09 -9.39 -27.66
CA ILE A 109 8.82 -8.04 -27.12
C ILE A 109 10.08 -7.22 -26.82
N PHE A 110 11.25 -7.87 -26.81
CA PHE A 110 12.56 -7.23 -26.68
C PHE A 110 13.33 -7.36 -28.00
N PRO A 111 12.91 -6.68 -29.08
CA PRO A 111 13.59 -6.78 -30.35
C PRO A 111 15.02 -6.24 -30.23
N ALA A 112 15.96 -6.93 -30.87
CA ALA A 112 17.29 -6.36 -31.11
C ALA A 112 17.12 -5.04 -31.90
N PRO A 113 18.01 -4.06 -31.74
CA PRO A 113 17.93 -2.81 -32.51
C PRO A 113 18.06 -3.12 -34.01
N GLU A 114 16.93 -3.16 -34.71
CA GLU A 114 16.92 -3.43 -36.14
C GLU A 114 17.38 -2.19 -36.93
N PRO A 115 18.22 -2.37 -37.96
CA PRO A 115 18.68 -1.26 -38.80
C PRO A 115 17.56 -0.63 -39.66
N ASN A 116 16.42 -1.29 -39.83
CA ASN A 116 15.34 -0.91 -40.74
C ASN A 116 14.11 -0.28 -40.06
N GLY A 117 14.20 0.01 -38.76
CA GLY A 117 13.13 0.65 -37.99
C GLY A 117 12.19 -0.34 -37.31
N PHE A 118 11.52 0.17 -36.28
CA PHE A 118 10.66 -0.59 -35.38
C PHE A 118 9.29 -0.92 -36.01
N SER A 119 8.83 -2.18 -35.88
CA SER A 119 7.49 -2.60 -36.30
C SER A 119 6.55 -2.80 -35.12
N GLY A 120 5.51 -1.94 -35.02
CA GLY A 120 4.47 -2.03 -33.99
C GLY A 120 3.63 -3.32 -34.01
N LEU A 121 3.78 -4.16 -35.04
CA LEU A 121 3.11 -5.47 -35.16
C LEU A 121 3.49 -6.44 -34.03
N ILE A 122 4.70 -6.31 -33.47
CA ILE A 122 5.16 -7.15 -32.37
C ILE A 122 4.27 -7.00 -31.13
N PHE A 123 3.88 -5.76 -30.82
CA PHE A 123 2.99 -5.47 -29.69
C PHE A 123 1.56 -5.93 -29.94
N GLN A 124 1.10 -5.92 -31.19
CA GLN A 124 -0.20 -6.49 -31.53
C GLN A 124 -0.21 -8.01 -31.31
N LYS A 125 0.85 -8.71 -31.75
CA LYS A 125 0.99 -10.15 -31.51
C LYS A 125 0.96 -10.45 -30.00
N PHE A 126 1.70 -9.66 -29.20
CA PHE A 126 1.64 -9.77 -27.75
C PHE A 126 0.22 -9.58 -27.20
N GLY A 127 -0.48 -8.52 -27.62
CA GLY A 127 -1.85 -8.25 -27.16
C GLY A 127 -2.85 -9.34 -27.55
N LEU A 128 -2.67 -9.99 -28.71
CA LEU A 128 -3.48 -11.12 -29.13
C LEU A 128 -3.23 -12.35 -28.25
N GLU A 129 -1.97 -12.72 -28.00
CA GLU A 129 -1.63 -13.83 -27.11
C GLU A 129 -2.08 -13.56 -25.67
N TYR A 130 -1.96 -12.31 -25.19
CA TYR A 130 -2.45 -11.89 -23.89
C TYR A 130 -3.95 -12.15 -23.72
N ARG A 131 -4.76 -11.71 -24.70
CA ARG A 131 -6.21 -11.90 -24.67
C ARG A 131 -6.59 -13.37 -24.80
N LYS A 132 -5.91 -14.10 -25.67
CA LYS A 132 -6.11 -15.54 -25.85
C LYS A 132 -5.83 -16.30 -24.55
N GLY A 133 -4.72 -16.00 -23.87
CA GLY A 133 -4.41 -16.59 -22.57
C GLY A 133 -5.47 -16.27 -21.52
N ILE A 134 -6.02 -15.05 -21.51
CA ILE A 134 -7.16 -14.71 -20.64
C ILE A 134 -8.41 -15.52 -20.99
N ASP A 135 -8.76 -15.65 -22.27
CA ASP A 135 -9.91 -16.43 -22.70
C ASP A 135 -9.77 -17.90 -22.31
N GLU A 136 -8.56 -18.46 -22.41
CA GLU A 136 -8.23 -19.82 -21.96
C GLU A 136 -8.35 -19.97 -20.43
N MET A 137 -7.85 -19.00 -19.65
CA MET A 137 -8.00 -18.99 -18.19
C MET A 137 -9.47 -18.95 -17.78
N VAL A 138 -10.28 -18.11 -18.42
CA VAL A 138 -11.72 -18.00 -18.19
C VAL A 138 -12.43 -19.32 -18.55
N GLN A 139 -12.04 -19.95 -19.65
CA GLN A 139 -12.59 -21.23 -20.05
C GLN A 139 -12.21 -22.36 -19.07
N ASN A 140 -10.97 -22.39 -18.57
CA ASN A 140 -10.48 -23.41 -17.64
C ASN A 140 -11.24 -23.40 -16.31
N VAL A 141 -11.69 -22.23 -15.85
CA VAL A 141 -12.53 -22.12 -14.65
C VAL A 141 -14.03 -22.27 -14.94
N ASP A 142 -14.41 -22.68 -16.16
CA ASP A 142 -15.79 -22.67 -16.67
C ASP A 142 -16.54 -21.37 -16.32
N GLY A 143 -15.85 -20.27 -16.59
CA GLY A 143 -16.28 -18.93 -16.24
C GLY A 143 -17.17 -18.33 -17.32
N ARG A 144 -18.32 -17.76 -16.93
CA ARG A 144 -19.19 -17.00 -17.86
C ARG A 144 -19.83 -15.81 -17.20
N ASP A 145 -20.25 -14.84 -18.01
CA ASP A 145 -21.04 -13.72 -17.52
C ASP A 145 -22.50 -14.15 -17.22
N CYS A 146 -23.19 -13.31 -16.47
CA CYS A 146 -24.63 -13.39 -16.28
C CYS A 146 -25.38 -13.29 -17.63
N PRO A 147 -26.63 -13.80 -17.71
CA PRO A 147 -27.42 -13.70 -18.93
C PRO A 147 -27.51 -12.25 -19.40
N THR A 148 -27.17 -12.01 -20.66
CA THR A 148 -27.24 -10.69 -21.27
C THR A 148 -28.69 -10.24 -21.45
N ASP A 149 -28.93 -8.93 -21.51
CA ASP A 149 -30.28 -8.40 -21.78
C ASP A 149 -30.87 -9.00 -23.07
N ALA A 150 -30.05 -9.23 -24.10
CA ALA A 150 -30.49 -9.87 -25.34
C ALA A 150 -30.88 -11.36 -25.17
N GLU A 151 -30.19 -12.10 -24.30
CA GLU A 151 -30.60 -13.48 -23.95
C GLU A 151 -31.91 -13.47 -23.15
N ILE A 152 -32.04 -12.54 -22.19
CA ILE A 152 -33.25 -12.37 -21.38
C ILE A 152 -34.45 -12.02 -22.27
N ASP A 153 -34.31 -11.05 -23.16
CA ASP A 153 -35.37 -10.63 -24.07
C ASP A 153 -35.82 -11.79 -24.97
N ARG A 154 -34.87 -12.55 -25.54
CA ARG A 154 -35.19 -13.76 -26.32
C ARG A 154 -35.93 -14.81 -25.48
N GLY A 155 -35.48 -15.06 -24.25
CA GLY A 155 -36.15 -16.00 -23.34
C GLY A 155 -37.58 -15.57 -22.97
N LEU A 156 -37.80 -14.26 -22.83
CA LEU A 156 -39.12 -13.68 -22.58
C LEU A 156 -40.03 -13.74 -23.83
N GLU A 157 -39.47 -13.51 -25.02
CA GLU A 157 -40.20 -13.66 -26.29
C GLU A 157 -40.63 -15.13 -26.53
N ASP A 158 -39.74 -16.09 -26.29
CA ASP A 158 -40.03 -17.53 -26.46
C ASP A 158 -41.09 -18.03 -25.47
N SER A 159 -41.05 -17.54 -24.23
CA SER A 159 -42.03 -17.91 -23.20
C SER A 159 -43.40 -17.24 -23.41
N SER A 160 -43.44 -15.99 -23.87
CA SER A 160 -44.69 -15.29 -24.19
C SER A 160 -45.38 -15.86 -25.45
N SER A 161 -44.60 -16.36 -26.41
CA SER A 161 -45.11 -17.02 -27.62
C SER A 161 -45.86 -18.32 -27.31
N ARG A 162 -45.45 -19.06 -26.26
CA ARG A 162 -46.17 -20.25 -25.76
C ARG A 162 -47.48 -19.92 -25.03
N SER A 163 -47.66 -18.68 -24.56
CA SER A 163 -48.87 -18.23 -23.85
C SER A 163 -49.98 -17.74 -24.81
N ARG A 164 -49.62 -17.26 -26.00
CA ARG A 164 -50.60 -16.78 -26.99
C ARG A 164 -51.45 -17.89 -27.61
N THR A 165 -51.05 -19.15 -27.53
CA THR A 165 -51.79 -20.28 -28.09
C THR A 165 -52.93 -20.78 -27.20
N ARG A 166 -53.18 -20.16 -26.03
CA ARG A 166 -54.23 -20.61 -25.09
C ARG A 166 -55.23 -19.55 -24.62
N ARG A 167 -55.31 -18.39 -25.29
CA ARG A 167 -56.38 -17.42 -25.05
C ARG A 167 -56.97 -16.97 -26.38
N GLY A 168 -57.91 -17.77 -26.86
CA GLY A 168 -58.80 -17.39 -27.93
C GLY A 168 -59.63 -16.15 -27.55
N MET A 169 -60.01 -15.42 -28.59
CA MET A 169 -61.21 -14.59 -28.72
C MET A 169 -61.53 -13.59 -27.60
N GLY A 170 -61.46 -12.31 -28.01
CA GLY A 170 -62.45 -11.31 -27.59
C GLY A 170 -61.85 -10.12 -26.83
N GLY A 171 -62.09 -8.92 -27.35
CA GLY A 171 -62.14 -7.73 -26.51
C GLY A 171 -61.43 -6.51 -27.04
N PHE A 172 -62.15 -5.73 -27.84
CA PHE A 172 -62.01 -4.28 -27.92
C PHE A 172 -61.95 -3.64 -26.52
N SER A 173 -61.07 -2.66 -26.30
CA SER A 173 -61.33 -1.39 -25.56
C SER A 173 -59.99 -0.71 -25.24
N SER A 174 -59.68 0.36 -25.98
CA SER A 174 -59.76 1.76 -25.52
C SER A 174 -58.78 2.14 -24.42
N ARG A 175 -57.84 2.98 -24.83
CA ARG A 175 -57.03 3.90 -24.02
C ARG A 175 -57.86 4.55 -22.91
N SER A 176 -57.40 4.41 -21.67
CA SER A 176 -57.79 5.26 -20.55
C SER A 176 -56.63 5.39 -19.58
N ALA A 177 -56.61 6.54 -18.91
CA ALA A 177 -55.48 7.23 -18.32
C ALA A 177 -55.11 6.78 -16.90
N SER A 178 -53.92 7.25 -16.48
CA SER A 178 -53.48 7.52 -15.11
C SER A 178 -53.54 6.38 -14.08
N SER A 179 -52.36 5.95 -13.63
CA SER A 179 -52.10 5.95 -12.19
C SER A 179 -50.60 6.10 -11.93
N ARG A 180 -50.26 7.16 -11.20
CA ARG A 180 -49.00 7.33 -10.48
C ARG A 180 -48.99 6.27 -9.39
N THR A 181 -48.03 5.35 -9.41
CA THR A 181 -47.60 4.65 -8.20
C THR A 181 -46.09 4.65 -8.20
N GLN A 182 -45.51 5.53 -7.38
CA GLN A 182 -44.10 5.47 -7.00
C GLN A 182 -43.88 4.13 -6.29
N ASN A 183 -43.03 3.27 -6.85
CA ASN A 183 -42.45 2.18 -6.09
C ASN A 183 -40.94 2.17 -6.31
N THR A 184 -40.25 2.66 -5.29
CA THR A 184 -38.80 2.68 -5.11
C THR A 184 -38.28 1.25 -4.97
N GLY A 185 -37.65 0.72 -6.01
CA GLY A 185 -37.04 -0.61 -6.00
C GLY A 185 -35.64 -0.59 -6.63
N LEU A 186 -34.63 -0.55 -5.76
CA LEU A 186 -33.28 -1.16 -5.74
C LEU A 186 -32.54 -1.70 -6.99
N TYR A 187 -32.92 -1.39 -8.23
CA TYR A 187 -32.10 -1.69 -9.41
C TYR A 187 -31.64 -0.40 -10.11
N PRO A 188 -30.32 -0.16 -10.25
CA PRO A 188 -29.81 1.03 -10.89
C PRO A 188 -29.78 0.84 -12.40
N GLY A 189 -30.89 1.16 -13.07
CA GLY A 189 -30.93 1.31 -14.53
C GLY A 189 -32.11 0.59 -15.16
N GLY A 190 -33.04 1.33 -15.74
CA GLY A 190 -34.11 0.78 -16.56
C GLY A 190 -35.40 0.49 -15.80
N SER A 191 -36.37 1.37 -15.98
CA SER A 191 -37.77 1.15 -15.63
C SER A 191 -38.32 -0.04 -16.45
N MET A 192 -38.08 -1.27 -16.01
CA MET A 192 -38.78 -2.43 -16.57
C MET A 192 -39.99 -2.74 -15.71
N ARG A 193 -41.17 -2.43 -16.25
CA ARG A 193 -42.47 -2.94 -15.80
C ARG A 193 -42.55 -4.44 -16.11
N PHE A 194 -41.67 -5.24 -15.54
CA PHE A 194 -41.77 -6.69 -15.62
C PHE A 194 -42.97 -7.15 -14.77
N GLY A 195 -43.85 -7.92 -15.38
CA GLY A 195 -44.87 -8.66 -14.64
C GLY A 195 -44.22 -9.62 -13.64
N ARG A 196 -44.96 -10.08 -12.63
CA ARG A 196 -44.44 -11.10 -11.68
C ARG A 196 -43.93 -12.34 -12.42
N ILE A 197 -44.55 -12.70 -13.54
CA ILE A 197 -44.18 -13.85 -14.37
C ILE A 197 -42.82 -13.64 -15.05
N ASP A 198 -42.60 -12.48 -15.67
CA ASP A 198 -41.33 -12.17 -16.35
C ASP A 198 -40.16 -12.22 -15.36
N ARG A 199 -40.35 -11.76 -14.12
CA ARG A 199 -39.32 -11.86 -13.07
C ARG A 199 -38.99 -13.31 -12.70
N MET A 200 -40.00 -14.19 -12.65
CA MET A 200 -39.77 -15.62 -12.39
C MET A 200 -39.01 -16.28 -13.54
N ILE A 201 -39.29 -15.87 -14.78
CA ILE A 201 -38.57 -16.37 -15.97
C ILE A 201 -37.10 -15.95 -15.90
N VAL A 202 -36.83 -14.67 -15.61
CA VAL A 202 -35.46 -14.16 -15.45
C VAL A 202 -34.74 -14.85 -14.29
N ASP A 203 -35.42 -15.08 -13.16
CA ASP A 203 -34.84 -15.77 -12.01
C ASP A 203 -34.44 -17.21 -12.34
N GLU A 204 -35.31 -17.97 -13.00
CA GLU A 204 -34.98 -19.34 -13.44
C GLU A 204 -33.86 -19.34 -14.50
N MET A 205 -33.83 -18.37 -15.44
CA MET A 205 -32.71 -18.23 -16.38
C MET A 205 -31.37 -17.95 -15.66
N CYS A 206 -31.38 -17.05 -14.67
CA CYS A 206 -30.20 -16.76 -13.85
C CYS A 206 -29.75 -17.98 -13.05
N LYS A 207 -30.71 -18.73 -12.48
CA LYS A 207 -30.45 -19.94 -11.71
C LYS A 207 -29.93 -21.07 -12.58
N ASP A 208 -30.45 -21.24 -13.79
CA ASP A 208 -29.96 -22.23 -14.74
C ASP A 208 -28.54 -21.88 -15.21
N ARG A 209 -28.25 -20.59 -15.44
CA ARG A 209 -26.87 -20.13 -15.67
C ARG A 209 -25.97 -20.43 -14.48
N ALA A 210 -26.42 -20.18 -13.25
CA ALA A 210 -25.65 -20.45 -12.04
C ALA A 210 -25.34 -21.94 -11.84
N LYS A 211 -26.22 -22.84 -12.31
CA LYS A 211 -26.01 -24.30 -12.27
C LYS A 211 -25.06 -24.79 -13.36
N SER A 212 -24.89 -24.05 -14.44
CA SER A 212 -24.13 -24.48 -15.63
C SER A 212 -22.70 -23.95 -15.69
N ILE A 213 -22.26 -23.21 -14.68
CA ILE A 213 -20.94 -22.57 -14.65
C ILE A 213 -20.33 -22.72 -13.26
N SER A 214 -19.01 -22.63 -13.15
CA SER A 214 -18.30 -22.68 -11.85
C SER A 214 -18.10 -21.30 -11.23
N VAL A 215 -17.88 -20.26 -12.04
CA VAL A 215 -17.69 -18.88 -11.57
C VAL A 215 -18.30 -17.86 -12.52
N TYR A 216 -18.90 -16.79 -11.98
CA TYR A 216 -19.24 -15.63 -12.79
C TYR A 216 -18.00 -14.81 -13.10
N THR A 217 -17.68 -14.64 -14.38
CA THR A 217 -16.57 -13.80 -14.81
C THR A 217 -16.85 -13.23 -16.19
N ASN A 218 -16.42 -12.00 -16.42
CA ASN A 218 -16.44 -11.36 -17.72
C ASN A 218 -15.00 -10.99 -18.08
N PRO A 219 -14.46 -11.44 -19.24
CA PRO A 219 -13.12 -11.08 -19.67
C PRO A 219 -12.87 -9.55 -19.71
N ALA A 220 -13.91 -8.75 -19.97
CA ALA A 220 -13.81 -7.29 -19.98
C ALA A 220 -13.50 -6.68 -18.59
N ASP A 221 -13.82 -7.39 -17.51
CA ASP A 221 -13.50 -6.96 -16.14
C ASP A 221 -12.03 -7.28 -15.77
N ILE A 222 -11.30 -8.01 -16.63
CA ILE A 222 -9.90 -8.36 -16.42
C ILE A 222 -9.01 -7.24 -16.97
N SER A 223 -8.16 -6.70 -16.10
CA SER A 223 -7.23 -5.62 -16.43
C SER A 223 -6.43 -5.95 -17.69
N GLY A 224 -6.34 -5.00 -18.62
CA GLY A 224 -5.58 -5.15 -19.85
C GLY A 224 -6.35 -5.80 -21.01
N TYR A 225 -7.44 -6.53 -20.77
CA TYR A 225 -8.17 -7.23 -21.83
C TYR A 225 -8.74 -6.25 -22.89
N GLU A 226 -9.48 -5.23 -22.44
CA GLU A 226 -10.03 -4.20 -23.33
C GLU A 226 -8.94 -3.28 -23.91
N TYR A 227 -7.86 -3.06 -23.18
CA TYR A 227 -6.72 -2.26 -23.64
C TYR A 227 -6.11 -2.88 -24.90
N TRP A 228 -5.79 -4.19 -24.85
CA TRP A 228 -5.22 -4.90 -25.98
C TRP A 228 -6.21 -5.11 -27.13
N ALA A 229 -7.52 -5.17 -26.84
CA ALA A 229 -8.55 -5.21 -27.88
C ALA A 229 -8.58 -3.94 -28.73
N ASN A 230 -8.23 -2.79 -28.14
CA ASN A 230 -8.28 -1.47 -28.78
C ASN A 230 -6.88 -0.87 -29.00
N TYR A 231 -5.83 -1.68 -28.95
CA TYR A 231 -4.45 -1.23 -29.05
C TYR A 231 -4.18 -0.55 -30.41
N LYS A 232 -3.49 0.59 -30.40
CA LYS A 232 -3.19 1.41 -31.59
C LYS A 232 -1.70 1.37 -31.93
N TYR A 233 -1.37 1.47 -33.21
CA TYR A 233 0.00 1.35 -33.74
C TYR A 233 0.90 2.58 -33.51
N ASP A 234 0.35 3.70 -33.06
CA ASP A 234 1.05 4.99 -32.97
C ASP A 234 1.67 5.22 -31.58
N VAL A 235 2.46 4.25 -31.12
CA VAL A 235 3.11 4.26 -29.80
C VAL A 235 4.62 4.26 -30.01
N LYS A 236 5.34 5.05 -29.20
CA LYS A 236 6.81 5.04 -29.20
C LYS A 236 7.30 3.66 -28.78
N LEU A 237 8.44 3.24 -29.34
CA LEU A 237 9.05 1.94 -29.05
C LEU A 237 9.18 1.70 -27.53
N ASP A 238 9.77 2.64 -26.80
CA ASP A 238 10.01 2.52 -25.36
C ASP A 238 8.69 2.38 -24.58
N ASP A 239 7.67 3.17 -24.93
CA ASP A 239 6.35 3.14 -24.28
C ASP A 239 5.65 1.78 -24.52
N GLY A 240 5.80 1.20 -25.71
CA GLY A 240 5.20 -0.08 -26.07
C GLY A 240 5.91 -1.29 -25.43
N ILE A 241 7.24 -1.24 -25.31
CA ILE A 241 8.02 -2.25 -24.55
C ILE A 241 7.60 -2.20 -23.08
N GLU A 242 7.54 -0.99 -22.51
CA GLU A 242 7.12 -0.77 -21.13
C GLU A 242 5.70 -1.32 -20.89
N ASP A 243 4.76 -0.99 -21.79
CA ASP A 243 3.37 -1.47 -21.72
C ASP A 243 3.30 -3.00 -21.82
N CYS A 244 4.06 -3.63 -22.72
CA CYS A 244 4.13 -5.10 -22.82
C CYS A 244 4.69 -5.73 -21.55
N PHE A 245 5.77 -5.17 -21.00
CA PHE A 245 6.40 -5.72 -19.80
C PHE A 245 5.47 -5.66 -18.58
N TYR A 246 4.81 -4.52 -18.34
CA TYR A 246 3.86 -4.44 -17.22
C TYR A 246 2.64 -5.32 -17.42
N HIS A 247 2.13 -5.46 -18.64
CA HIS A 247 1.04 -6.40 -18.90
C HIS A 247 1.50 -7.85 -18.76
N GLN A 248 2.75 -8.20 -19.08
CA GLN A 248 3.29 -9.53 -18.83
C GLN A 248 3.33 -9.83 -17.32
N LEU A 249 3.75 -8.88 -16.49
CA LEU A 249 3.72 -9.04 -15.03
C LEU A 249 2.27 -9.18 -14.53
N ALA A 250 1.36 -8.35 -15.05
CA ALA A 250 -0.06 -8.44 -14.74
C ALA A 250 -0.65 -9.81 -15.14
N TYR A 251 -0.24 -10.35 -16.28
CA TYR A 251 -0.66 -11.66 -16.77
C TYR A 251 -0.34 -12.76 -15.77
N TRP A 252 0.89 -12.84 -15.28
CA TRP A 252 1.28 -13.85 -14.29
C TRP A 252 0.48 -13.75 -12.99
N ILE A 253 0.14 -12.54 -12.56
CA ILE A 253 -0.71 -12.34 -11.38
C ILE A 253 -2.16 -12.79 -11.67
N ILE A 254 -2.68 -12.50 -12.87
CA ILE A 254 -4.01 -12.96 -13.29
C ILE A 254 -4.05 -14.49 -13.31
N GLU A 255 -3.03 -15.13 -13.86
CA GLU A 255 -2.88 -16.59 -13.88
C GLU A 255 -2.98 -17.17 -12.47
N ASP A 256 -2.19 -16.64 -11.52
CA ASP A 256 -2.23 -17.10 -10.12
C ASP A 256 -3.62 -16.93 -9.48
N ILE A 257 -4.34 -15.85 -9.81
CA ILE A 257 -5.71 -15.62 -9.32
C ILE A 257 -6.65 -16.68 -9.89
N PHE A 258 -6.61 -16.94 -11.20
CA PHE A 258 -7.49 -17.93 -11.83
C PHE A 258 -7.18 -19.36 -11.39
N ASP A 259 -5.91 -19.72 -11.20
CA ASP A 259 -5.50 -21.00 -10.62
C ASP A 259 -5.99 -21.16 -9.18
N THR A 260 -5.96 -20.09 -8.40
CA THR A 260 -6.52 -20.08 -7.05
C THR A 260 -8.03 -20.29 -7.08
N ILE A 261 -8.75 -19.58 -7.96
CA ILE A 261 -10.21 -19.76 -8.13
C ILE A 261 -10.53 -21.19 -8.53
N TYR A 262 -9.80 -21.74 -9.51
CA TYR A 262 -9.94 -23.13 -9.95
C TYR A 262 -9.78 -24.10 -8.78
N THR A 263 -8.69 -23.95 -8.02
CA THR A 263 -8.36 -24.82 -6.89
C THR A 263 -9.39 -24.72 -5.77
N MET A 264 -9.86 -23.52 -5.45
CA MET A 264 -10.89 -23.31 -4.43
C MET A 264 -12.24 -23.89 -4.84
N ASN A 265 -12.58 -23.84 -6.12
CA ASN A 265 -13.84 -24.39 -6.63
C ASN A 265 -13.74 -25.88 -6.98
N LEU A 266 -12.57 -26.51 -6.83
CA LEU A 266 -12.37 -27.91 -7.11
C LEU A 266 -13.31 -28.79 -6.25
N GLY A 267 -14.02 -29.70 -6.90
CA GLY A 267 -15.00 -30.58 -6.23
C GLY A 267 -16.40 -29.97 -6.04
N HIS A 268 -16.62 -28.73 -6.50
CA HIS A 268 -17.95 -28.12 -6.58
C HIS A 268 -18.44 -28.13 -8.03
N GLU A 269 -19.70 -28.54 -8.24
CA GLU A 269 -20.26 -28.70 -9.59
C GLU A 269 -20.63 -27.37 -10.24
N ASN A 270 -20.96 -26.34 -9.44
CA ASN A 270 -21.51 -25.09 -9.96
C ASN A 270 -21.39 -23.91 -8.99
N VAL A 271 -21.68 -22.70 -9.49
CA VAL A 271 -21.66 -21.46 -8.69
C VAL A 271 -22.53 -21.57 -7.45
N LEU A 272 -23.64 -22.30 -7.44
CA LEU A 272 -24.50 -22.36 -6.24
C LEU A 272 -23.80 -23.04 -5.05
N THR A 273 -22.91 -23.99 -5.33
CA THR A 273 -22.20 -24.78 -4.31
C THR A 273 -20.76 -24.34 -4.07
N ALA A 274 -20.10 -23.75 -5.07
CA ALA A 274 -18.69 -23.35 -5.02
C ALA A 274 -18.39 -22.24 -3.99
N PRO A 275 -17.23 -22.22 -3.31
CA PRO A 275 -16.89 -21.14 -2.39
C PRO A 275 -16.69 -19.81 -3.10
N VAL A 276 -16.06 -19.80 -4.28
CA VAL A 276 -15.87 -18.60 -5.10
C VAL A 276 -16.97 -18.50 -6.14
N LYS A 277 -17.80 -17.46 -6.03
CA LYS A 277 -19.00 -17.28 -6.87
C LYS A 277 -18.77 -16.39 -8.08
N ARG A 278 -17.96 -15.34 -7.92
CA ARG A 278 -17.79 -14.28 -8.92
C ARG A 278 -16.40 -13.67 -8.83
N PHE A 279 -15.76 -13.50 -9.97
CA PHE A 279 -14.64 -12.60 -10.15
C PHE A 279 -15.20 -11.20 -10.46
N MET A 280 -14.84 -10.22 -9.63
CA MET A 280 -15.37 -8.85 -9.74
C MET A 280 -14.53 -7.94 -10.64
N GLY A 281 -13.30 -8.33 -10.93
CA GLY A 281 -12.31 -7.52 -11.62
C GLY A 281 -11.02 -7.35 -10.83
N ASN A 282 -9.97 -7.01 -11.55
CA ASN A 282 -8.68 -6.61 -11.01
C ASN A 282 -8.23 -5.31 -11.66
N THR A 283 -7.37 -4.56 -10.99
CA THR A 283 -6.83 -3.32 -11.53
C THR A 283 -5.40 -3.17 -11.07
N PHE A 284 -4.50 -3.00 -12.03
CA PHE A 284 -3.11 -2.70 -11.75
C PHE A 284 -2.86 -1.21 -11.94
N THR A 285 -2.46 -0.53 -10.87
CA THR A 285 -1.93 0.83 -10.97
C THR A 285 -0.47 0.70 -11.39
N MET A 286 -0.20 0.67 -12.68
CA MET A 286 1.15 0.90 -13.17
C MET A 286 1.55 2.29 -12.67
N GLY A 287 2.63 2.40 -11.88
CA GLY A 287 3.04 3.62 -11.17
C GLY A 287 3.38 4.84 -12.05
N LEU A 288 2.98 4.81 -13.32
CA LEU A 288 3.10 5.87 -14.29
C LEU A 288 1.88 6.78 -14.18
N LYS A 289 2.07 8.00 -13.66
CA LYS A 289 1.17 9.12 -13.95
C LYS A 289 1.22 9.41 -15.45
N ARG A 290 0.58 8.59 -16.30
CA ARG A 290 0.32 8.97 -17.68
C ARG A 290 -0.85 9.95 -17.67
N PRO A 291 -0.73 11.14 -18.31
CA PRO A 291 -1.88 11.99 -18.53
C PRO A 291 -2.90 11.16 -19.31
N ARG A 292 -4.14 11.10 -18.78
CA ARG A 292 -5.29 10.39 -19.36
C ARG A 292 -5.32 10.51 -20.89
N SER A 293 -4.75 9.52 -21.57
CA SER A 293 -5.18 9.11 -22.90
C SER A 293 -6.48 8.33 -22.67
N GLY A 294 -7.53 8.72 -23.39
CA GLY A 294 -8.91 8.35 -23.10
C GLY A 294 -9.26 6.90 -23.44
N GLY A 295 -8.69 5.93 -22.72
CA GLY A 295 -9.17 4.56 -22.63
C GLY A 295 -9.91 4.39 -21.31
N GLY A 296 -11.23 4.46 -21.37
CA GLY A 296 -12.09 4.47 -20.20
C GLY A 296 -12.01 3.16 -19.43
N GLY A 297 -11.47 3.19 -18.22
CA GLY A 297 -11.90 2.25 -17.20
C GLY A 297 -13.41 2.41 -17.04
N VAL A 298 -14.17 1.38 -17.41
CA VAL A 298 -15.62 1.33 -17.28
C VAL A 298 -15.96 1.20 -15.80
N TYR A 299 -15.89 2.32 -15.09
CA TYR A 299 -16.68 2.49 -13.88
C TYR A 299 -18.15 2.53 -14.31
N ARG A 300 -18.83 1.37 -14.31
CA ARG A 300 -20.30 1.30 -14.24
C ARG A 300 -20.73 1.81 -12.86
N GLY A 301 -20.73 3.13 -12.73
CA GLY A 301 -21.00 3.82 -11.47
C GLY A 301 -21.59 5.22 -11.72
N ARG A 302 -22.91 5.25 -11.93
CA ARG A 302 -23.84 6.33 -11.54
C ARG A 302 -23.42 7.79 -11.89
N ARG A 303 -24.08 8.32 -12.94
CA ARG A 303 -24.22 9.75 -13.27
C ARG A 303 -24.32 10.62 -12.00
N GLY A 304 -23.27 11.40 -11.74
CA GLY A 304 -23.23 12.50 -10.79
C GLY A 304 -22.35 13.60 -11.38
N MET A 305 -22.98 14.70 -11.75
CA MET A 305 -22.42 15.87 -12.43
C MET A 305 -21.19 16.41 -11.67
N ARG A 306 -20.03 16.47 -12.32
CA ARG A 306 -18.78 16.99 -11.74
C ARG A 306 -18.59 18.44 -12.20
N THR A 307 -18.70 19.40 -11.28
CA THR A 307 -18.12 20.73 -11.44
C THR A 307 -16.60 20.61 -11.25
N LYS A 308 -15.86 21.04 -12.28
CA LYS A 308 -14.39 21.16 -12.29
C LYS A 308 -13.99 22.29 -11.32
N LYS A 309 -13.16 22.00 -10.32
CA LYS A 309 -12.33 23.03 -9.69
C LYS A 309 -10.92 22.48 -9.44
N GLN A 310 -9.95 23.29 -9.80
CA GLN A 310 -8.51 23.10 -9.71
C GLN A 310 -8.04 22.61 -8.33
N SER A 311 -7.00 21.78 -8.35
CA SER A 311 -5.99 21.77 -7.30
C SER A 311 -4.64 21.46 -7.99
N GLU A 312 -4.02 22.53 -8.49
CA GLU A 312 -2.57 22.70 -8.34
C GLU A 312 -2.24 22.70 -6.84
N ASP A 313 -1.03 22.25 -6.52
CA ASP A 313 -0.44 22.17 -5.17
C ASP A 313 -1.04 21.16 -4.18
N ALA A 314 -0.37 20.00 -4.09
CA ALA A 314 -0.17 19.29 -2.82
C ALA A 314 0.96 18.26 -2.97
N ASP A 315 2.16 18.73 -2.62
CA ASP A 315 3.17 18.10 -1.77
C ASP A 315 3.45 16.58 -1.74
N ARG A 316 4.77 16.36 -1.73
CA ARG A 316 5.55 15.26 -1.16
C ARG A 316 5.06 14.86 0.23
N PRO A 317 5.18 13.58 0.62
CA PRO A 317 6.48 13.01 1.00
C PRO A 317 7.15 12.16 -0.09
#